data_AF-S8DPF0-F1
#
_entry.id   AF-S8DPF0-F1
#
_cell.length_a   1.000
_cell.length_b   1.000
_cell.length_c   1.000
_cell.angle_alpha   90.00
_cell.angle_beta   90.00
_cell.angle_gamma   90.00
#
_symmetry.space_group_name_H-M   'P 1'
#
loop_
_entity.id
_entity.type
_entity.pdbx_description
1 polymer ?
#
loop_
_entity_poly.entity_id
_entity_poly.type
_entity_poly.pdbx_seq_one_letter_code
_entity_poly.pdbx_strand_id
1 'polypeptide(L)'
;MILTACKQNSRLRDLTLAWASAAMTDICMAEINTLTNKAAGMHFNARRATCEKLEEFDLVEIAAKMRTHAPYLWQFLRRCLEARPSFARRRKARRRRQRVSESEREYWEDMEPLPLPEDPDDADEHIADSEESTAADISFLVAQKQAVCIAILAQSTHQRCNALQSVIGMFLHSCRAPEATVELLSRVGLSISRSAIDDAVSSLSRESAREMKTLGRTRLVSVAYDNFDVELKTSVPTVDKPHENLAHLTSGTFIRLEHGVTANDLRCSDEVWKTSPNNPMNHGKPTQIDWMRFTNLHPETPHPSGLTRRQRFHKFIFLRDLLKYGPAYFAKFQGELEEPETVDAIPVVKSRQVPAHAMDVNQSSVDGNIEALTDLFQQLGWGEKPETSESAGQVVMDDYVV
;
A
#
# COMPACT_ATOMS: atom_id res chain seq x y z
N MET A 1 25.61 -51.00 -3.46
CA MET A 1 25.46 -52.40 -3.94
C MET A 1 24.01 -52.89 -3.86
N ILE A 2 23.33 -52.78 -2.71
CA ILE A 2 21.95 -53.29 -2.52
C ILE A 2 20.92 -52.65 -3.45
N LEU A 3 20.88 -51.31 -3.56
CA LEU A 3 19.93 -50.62 -4.45
C LEU A 3 20.14 -50.97 -5.93
N THR A 4 21.38 -51.23 -6.34
CA THR A 4 21.72 -51.64 -7.70
C THR A 4 21.21 -53.05 -8.00
N ALA A 5 21.30 -53.96 -7.03
CA ALA A 5 20.76 -55.32 -7.14
C ALA A 5 19.22 -55.31 -7.18
N CYS A 6 18.57 -54.49 -6.35
CA CYS A 6 17.11 -54.30 -6.41
C CYS A 6 16.65 -53.73 -7.77
N LYS A 7 17.46 -52.89 -8.42
CA LYS A 7 17.14 -52.32 -9.74
C LYS A 7 17.19 -53.36 -10.88
N GLN A 8 18.04 -54.39 -10.77
CA GLN A 8 18.22 -55.41 -11.81
C GLN A 8 17.12 -56.49 -11.79
N ASN A 9 16.50 -56.75 -10.63
CA ASN A 9 15.40 -57.70 -10.52
C ASN A 9 14.05 -56.99 -10.59
N SER A 10 13.23 -57.28 -11.62
CA SER A 10 11.95 -56.60 -11.88
C SER A 10 11.00 -56.65 -10.69
N ARG A 11 10.85 -57.81 -10.04
CA ARG A 11 9.95 -57.99 -8.90
C ARG A 11 10.43 -57.23 -7.66
N LEU A 12 11.72 -57.28 -7.36
CA LEU A 12 12.30 -56.52 -6.24
C LEU A 12 12.25 -55.02 -6.51
N ARG A 13 12.45 -54.60 -7.77
CA ARG A 13 12.33 -53.20 -8.18
C ARG A 13 10.93 -52.67 -7.93
N ASP A 14 9.90 -53.37 -8.37
CA ASP A 14 8.52 -52.90 -8.25
C ASP A 14 8.08 -52.86 -6.77
N LEU A 15 8.47 -53.86 -5.96
CA LEU A 15 8.25 -53.85 -4.51
C LEU A 15 8.99 -52.70 -3.80
N THR A 16 10.26 -52.48 -4.16
CA THR A 16 11.08 -51.39 -3.58
C THR A 16 10.51 -50.03 -3.96
N LEU A 17 10.05 -49.85 -5.20
CA LEU A 17 9.41 -48.61 -5.66
C LEU A 17 8.08 -48.35 -4.95
N ALA A 18 7.25 -49.37 -4.78
CA ALA A 18 5.99 -49.25 -4.04
C ALA A 18 6.24 -48.86 -2.57
N TRP A 19 7.18 -49.53 -1.91
CA TRP A 19 7.58 -49.18 -0.54
C TRP A 19 8.15 -47.77 -0.44
N ALA A 20 9.08 -47.39 -1.32
CA ALA A 20 9.68 -46.05 -1.30
C ALA A 20 8.65 -44.96 -1.58
N SER A 21 7.70 -45.22 -2.49
CA SER A 21 6.58 -44.31 -2.75
C SER A 21 5.70 -44.13 -1.52
N ALA A 22 5.31 -45.23 -0.86
CA ALA A 22 4.50 -45.17 0.36
C ALA A 22 5.21 -44.40 1.47
N ALA A 23 6.48 -44.72 1.75
CA ALA A 23 7.27 -44.04 2.76
C ALA A 23 7.43 -42.54 2.46
N MET A 24 7.65 -42.16 1.20
CA MET A 24 7.74 -40.75 0.80
C MET A 24 6.39 -40.04 0.96
N THR A 25 5.29 -40.71 0.61
CA THR A 25 3.94 -40.16 0.84
C THR A 25 3.69 -39.91 2.32
N ASP A 26 4.04 -40.84 3.20
CA ASP A 26 3.87 -40.69 4.65
C ASP A 26 4.68 -39.50 5.19
N ILE A 27 5.92 -39.34 4.73
CA ILE A 27 6.77 -38.19 5.10
C ILE A 27 6.15 -36.87 4.62
N CYS A 28 5.77 -36.77 3.35
CA CYS A 28 5.14 -35.56 2.80
C CYS A 28 3.83 -35.22 3.51
N MET A 29 3.01 -36.21 3.87
CA MET A 29 1.77 -36.00 4.61
C MET A 29 2.04 -35.49 6.04
N ALA A 30 3.07 -36.01 6.71
CA ALA A 30 3.49 -35.51 8.02
C ALA A 30 3.99 -34.05 7.95
N GLU A 31 4.72 -33.69 6.90
CA GLU A 31 5.16 -32.31 6.66
C GLU A 31 3.97 -31.37 6.39
N ILE A 32 2.99 -31.80 5.58
CA ILE A 32 1.74 -31.04 5.37
C ILE A 32 1.00 -30.85 6.69
N ASN A 33 0.87 -31.89 7.51
CA ASN A 33 0.23 -31.79 8.83
C ASN A 33 0.99 -30.86 9.79
N THR A 34 2.32 -30.77 9.66
CA THR A 34 3.12 -29.81 10.43
C THR A 34 2.82 -28.38 10.00
N LEU A 35 2.72 -28.16 8.69
CA LEU A 35 2.35 -26.88 8.09
C LEU A 35 0.91 -26.45 8.40
N THR A 36 -0.01 -27.40 8.63
CA THR A 36 -1.39 -27.05 9.01
C THR A 36 -1.54 -26.62 10.46
N ASN A 37 -0.49 -26.71 11.28
CA ASN A 37 -0.52 -26.18 12.64
C ASN A 37 -0.67 -24.65 12.64
N LYS A 38 -1.46 -24.11 13.56
CA LYS A 38 -1.61 -22.65 13.75
C LYS A 38 -0.26 -21.95 13.97
N ALA A 39 0.70 -22.61 14.61
CA ALA A 39 2.05 -22.09 14.84
C ALA A 39 2.84 -21.82 13.55
N ALA A 40 2.49 -22.48 12.43
CA ALA A 40 3.13 -22.24 11.14
C ALA A 40 2.69 -20.93 10.47
N GLY A 41 1.70 -20.22 11.03
CA GLY A 41 1.26 -18.91 10.55
C GLY A 41 0.44 -18.95 9.24
N MET A 42 0.05 -20.12 8.75
CA MET A 42 -0.70 -20.24 7.49
C MET A 42 -2.21 -20.09 7.63
N HIS A 43 -2.69 -19.71 8.82
CA HIS A 43 -4.13 -19.60 9.12
C HIS A 43 -4.63 -18.18 8.91
N PHE A 44 -5.70 -18.02 8.13
CA PHE A 44 -6.38 -16.74 7.98
C PHE A 44 -7.87 -16.87 8.31
N ASN A 45 -8.38 -15.93 9.11
CA ASN A 45 -9.78 -15.89 9.50
C ASN A 45 -10.41 -14.63 8.92
N ALA A 46 -11.19 -14.79 7.86
CA ALA A 46 -11.90 -13.71 7.18
C ALA A 46 -12.67 -12.79 8.15
N ARG A 47 -13.41 -13.37 9.11
CA ARG A 47 -14.22 -12.60 10.07
C ARG A 47 -13.40 -11.78 11.08
N ARG A 48 -12.09 -12.03 11.13
CA ARG A 48 -11.09 -11.33 11.95
C ARG A 48 -9.91 -10.88 11.09
N ALA A 49 -10.17 -10.61 9.81
CA ALA A 49 -9.21 -10.00 8.91
C ALA A 49 -8.86 -8.61 9.45
N THR A 50 -7.57 -8.32 9.45
CA THR A 50 -7.04 -7.01 9.84
C THR A 50 -6.12 -6.49 8.73
N CYS A 51 -6.00 -5.17 8.57
CA CYS A 51 -5.09 -4.57 7.58
C CYS A 51 -3.65 -5.05 7.80
N GLU A 52 -3.18 -5.08 9.05
CA GLU A 52 -1.85 -5.55 9.43
C GLU A 52 -1.57 -6.97 8.90
N LYS A 53 -2.52 -7.90 9.01
CA LYS A 53 -2.33 -9.29 8.51
C LYS A 53 -2.22 -9.38 7.00
N LEU A 54 -2.82 -8.45 6.27
CA LEU A 54 -2.71 -8.40 4.81
C LEU A 54 -1.40 -7.75 4.39
N GLU A 55 -0.94 -6.73 5.11
CA GLU A 55 0.34 -6.05 4.87
C GLU A 55 1.55 -6.93 5.25
N GLU A 56 1.45 -7.69 6.35
CA GLU A 56 2.47 -8.65 6.80
C GLU A 56 2.57 -9.88 5.90
N PHE A 57 1.64 -10.06 4.95
CA PHE A 57 1.69 -11.21 4.07
C PHE A 57 2.85 -11.09 3.07
N ASP A 58 3.88 -11.92 3.27
CA ASP A 58 4.97 -12.08 2.32
C ASP A 58 5.05 -13.53 1.82
N LEU A 59 4.84 -13.71 0.51
CA LEU A 59 4.95 -15.00 -0.15
C LEU A 59 6.37 -15.59 -0.04
N VAL A 60 7.40 -14.74 -0.01
CA VAL A 60 8.80 -15.17 0.11
C VAL A 60 9.08 -15.73 1.50
N GLU A 61 8.59 -15.06 2.54
CA GLU A 61 8.68 -15.56 3.92
C GLU A 61 7.91 -16.87 4.10
N ILE A 62 6.69 -16.96 3.54
CA ILE A 62 5.89 -18.19 3.56
C ILE A 62 6.62 -19.32 2.83
N ALA A 63 7.20 -19.07 1.66
CA ALA A 63 8.01 -20.03 0.93
C ALA A 63 9.22 -20.51 1.77
N ALA A 64 9.89 -19.60 2.48
CA ALA A 64 10.99 -19.95 3.37
C ALA A 64 10.55 -20.83 4.55
N LYS A 65 9.40 -20.51 5.16
CA LYS A 65 8.77 -21.34 6.21
C LYS A 65 8.39 -22.72 5.68
N MET A 66 7.75 -22.80 4.52
CA MET A 66 7.40 -24.06 3.86
C MET A 66 8.63 -24.91 3.55
N ARG A 67 9.70 -24.31 3.04
CA ARG A 67 10.97 -25.01 2.81
C ARG A 67 11.58 -25.57 4.10
N THR A 68 11.41 -24.85 5.21
CA THR A 68 11.98 -25.23 6.51
C THR A 68 11.18 -26.35 7.18
N HIS A 69 9.84 -26.26 7.13
CA HIS A 69 8.95 -27.23 7.79
C HIS A 69 8.56 -28.43 6.89
N ALA A 70 8.73 -28.30 5.58
CA ALA A 70 8.42 -29.33 4.61
C ALA A 70 9.55 -29.54 3.57
N PRO A 71 10.80 -29.80 3.99
CA PRO A 71 11.94 -29.91 3.08
C PRO A 71 11.80 -31.01 2.02
N TYR A 72 11.19 -32.16 2.35
CA TYR A 72 11.05 -33.29 1.43
C TYR A 72 10.00 -33.00 0.36
N LEU A 73 8.83 -32.50 0.75
CA LEU A 73 7.79 -32.04 -0.16
C LEU A 73 8.28 -30.87 -1.02
N TRP A 74 9.02 -29.93 -0.42
CA TRP A 74 9.63 -28.82 -1.15
C TRP A 74 10.55 -29.35 -2.25
N GLN A 75 11.51 -30.22 -1.90
CA GLN A 75 12.44 -30.80 -2.88
C GLN A 75 11.71 -31.60 -3.96
N PHE A 76 10.70 -32.38 -3.59
CA PHE A 76 9.88 -33.13 -4.54
C PHE A 76 9.21 -32.20 -5.56
N LEU A 77 8.50 -31.16 -5.10
CA LEU A 77 7.84 -30.19 -5.99
C LEU A 77 8.84 -29.43 -6.85
N ARG A 78 10.03 -29.11 -6.32
CA ARG A 78 11.12 -28.51 -7.11
C ARG A 78 11.45 -29.37 -8.32
N ARG A 79 11.63 -30.68 -8.12
CA ARG A 79 11.93 -31.63 -9.20
C ARG A 79 10.78 -31.76 -10.20
N CYS A 80 9.53 -31.70 -9.74
CA CYS A 80 8.36 -31.73 -10.61
C CYS A 80 8.22 -30.44 -11.45
N LEU A 81 8.62 -29.29 -10.90
CA LEU A 81 8.51 -27.97 -11.54
C LEU A 81 9.74 -27.60 -12.38
N GLU A 82 10.87 -28.26 -12.16
CA GLU A 82 12.07 -28.16 -13.00
C GLU A 82 11.72 -28.59 -14.44
N ALA A 83 11.70 -27.63 -15.36
CA ALA A 83 11.46 -27.91 -16.76
C ALA A 83 12.52 -28.88 -17.28
N ARG A 84 12.13 -29.84 -18.14
CA ARG A 84 13.11 -30.68 -18.82
C ARG A 84 14.15 -29.78 -19.51
N PRO A 85 15.45 -30.11 -19.48
CA PRO A 85 16.51 -29.25 -20.02
C PRO A 85 16.25 -28.78 -21.47
N SER A 86 15.61 -29.62 -22.28
CA SER A 86 15.21 -29.28 -23.65
C SER A 86 14.19 -28.13 -23.73
N PHE A 87 13.18 -28.09 -22.85
CA PHE A 87 12.21 -27.00 -22.79
C PHE A 87 12.81 -25.73 -22.19
N ALA A 88 13.71 -25.86 -21.22
CA ALA A 88 14.46 -24.72 -20.68
C ALA A 88 15.28 -24.03 -21.79
N ARG A 89 16.00 -24.80 -22.61
CA ARG A 89 16.74 -24.28 -23.78
C ARG A 89 15.83 -23.57 -24.78
N ARG A 90 14.67 -24.15 -25.11
CA ARG A 90 13.68 -23.53 -26.01
C ARG A 90 13.13 -22.22 -25.44
N ARG A 91 12.83 -22.16 -24.14
CA ARG A 91 12.35 -20.93 -23.48
C ARG A 91 13.44 -19.86 -23.45
N LYS A 92 14.70 -20.21 -23.19
CA LYS A 92 15.85 -19.28 -23.27
C LYS A 92 16.00 -18.71 -24.69
N ALA A 93 15.92 -19.56 -25.72
CA ALA A 93 15.97 -19.13 -27.11
C ALA A 93 14.80 -18.20 -27.50
N ARG A 94 13.57 -18.48 -27.04
CA ARG A 94 12.41 -17.60 -27.30
C ARG A 94 12.54 -16.25 -26.60
N ARG A 95 13.00 -16.22 -25.34
CA ARG A 95 13.25 -14.97 -24.62
C ARG A 95 14.34 -14.12 -25.29
N ARG A 96 15.42 -14.75 -25.78
CA ARG A 96 16.44 -14.04 -26.56
C ARG A 96 15.85 -13.41 -27.82
N ARG A 97 14.98 -14.11 -28.56
CA ARG A 97 14.29 -13.55 -29.74
C ARG A 97 13.34 -12.42 -29.39
N GLN A 98 12.60 -12.52 -28.28
CA GLN A 98 11.70 -11.45 -27.85
C GLN A 98 12.46 -10.20 -27.42
N ARG A 99 13.56 -10.34 -26.67
CA ARG A 99 14.39 -9.20 -26.28
C ARG A 99 14.98 -8.47 -27.48
N VAL A 100 15.45 -9.19 -28.50
CA VAL A 100 15.93 -8.57 -29.75
C VAL A 100 14.80 -7.77 -30.42
N SER A 101 13.58 -8.29 -30.43
CA SER A 101 12.43 -7.60 -31.04
C SER A 101 11.95 -6.39 -30.22
N GLU A 102 12.03 -6.43 -28.90
CA GLU A 102 11.68 -5.30 -28.03
C GLU A 102 12.75 -4.21 -28.08
N SER A 103 14.05 -4.57 -28.07
CA SER A 103 15.14 -3.61 -28.22
C SER A 103 15.15 -2.94 -29.59
N GLU A 104 14.84 -3.69 -30.67
CA GLU A 104 14.68 -3.09 -31.99
C GLU A 104 13.52 -2.09 -31.99
N ARG A 105 12.38 -2.43 -31.38
CA ARG A 105 11.21 -1.54 -31.36
C ARG A 105 11.44 -0.27 -30.56
N GLU A 106 12.07 -0.39 -29.39
CA GLU A 106 12.43 0.75 -28.54
C GLU A 106 13.48 1.64 -29.22
N TYR A 107 14.47 1.03 -29.90
CA TYR A 107 15.46 1.75 -30.71
C TYR A 107 14.84 2.52 -31.89
N TRP A 108 13.80 1.99 -32.54
CA TRP A 108 13.13 2.67 -33.65
C TRP A 108 12.12 3.74 -33.20
N GLU A 109 11.57 3.65 -31.98
CA GLU A 109 10.60 4.62 -31.45
C GLU A 109 11.29 5.87 -30.83
N ASP A 110 12.57 5.79 -30.42
CA ASP A 110 13.33 6.87 -29.76
C ASP A 110 14.47 7.52 -30.59
N MET A 111 14.65 7.16 -31.87
CA MET A 111 15.70 7.77 -32.70
C MET A 111 15.37 9.21 -33.13
N GLU A 112 15.76 10.17 -32.30
CA GLU A 112 16.35 11.43 -32.78
C GLU A 112 17.77 11.10 -33.30
N PRO A 113 18.17 11.52 -34.52
CA PRO A 113 19.39 11.01 -35.17
C PRO A 113 20.66 11.43 -34.40
N LEU A 114 21.19 10.51 -33.60
CA LEU A 114 22.45 10.66 -32.87
C LEU A 114 23.67 10.15 -33.68
N PRO A 115 24.87 10.69 -33.42
CA PRO A 115 26.09 10.31 -34.12
C PRO A 115 26.46 8.86 -33.81
N LEU A 116 26.78 8.10 -34.86
CA LEU A 116 27.23 6.71 -34.77
C LEU A 116 28.50 6.61 -33.89
N PRO A 117 28.52 5.73 -32.87
CA PRO A 117 29.75 5.39 -32.15
C PRO A 117 30.73 4.67 -33.09
N GLU A 118 32.01 5.03 -33.04
CA GLU A 118 33.04 4.59 -33.99
C GLU A 118 33.69 3.23 -33.70
N ASP A 119 33.43 2.57 -32.55
CA ASP A 119 34.09 1.31 -32.21
C ASP A 119 33.12 0.14 -31.92
N PRO A 120 33.12 -0.93 -32.74
CA PRO A 120 32.24 -2.09 -32.62
C PRO A 120 32.68 -3.15 -31.60
N ASP A 121 33.79 -2.95 -30.88
CA ASP A 121 34.42 -4.00 -30.05
C ASP A 121 34.01 -3.99 -28.56
N ASP A 122 33.21 -3.01 -28.10
CA ASP A 122 32.75 -2.91 -26.69
C ASP A 122 31.40 -3.57 -26.40
N ALA A 123 30.77 -4.24 -27.37
CA ALA A 123 29.41 -4.79 -27.23
C ALA A 123 29.30 -6.12 -26.46
N ASP A 124 30.41 -6.82 -26.20
CA ASP A 124 30.40 -8.18 -25.65
C ASP A 124 30.38 -8.25 -24.10
N GLU A 125 30.77 -7.18 -23.39
CA GLU A 125 30.81 -7.20 -21.90
C GLU A 125 29.41 -7.12 -21.24
N HIS A 126 28.39 -6.59 -21.91
CA HIS A 126 27.03 -6.48 -21.33
C HIS A 126 26.19 -7.77 -21.35
N ILE A 127 26.68 -8.84 -21.98
CA ILE A 127 25.91 -10.09 -22.15
C ILE A 127 26.02 -11.01 -20.91
N ALA A 128 27.13 -10.96 -20.17
CA ALA A 128 27.39 -11.85 -19.03
C ALA A 128 26.48 -11.55 -17.82
N ASP A 129 26.30 -10.28 -17.46
CA ASP A 129 25.45 -9.84 -16.33
C ASP A 129 23.97 -10.20 -16.54
N SER A 130 23.54 -10.34 -17.80
CA SER A 130 22.18 -10.72 -18.16
C SER A 130 21.87 -12.19 -17.82
N GLU A 131 22.87 -13.09 -17.84
CA GLU A 131 22.62 -14.53 -17.66
C GLU A 131 22.37 -14.90 -16.20
N GLU A 132 23.13 -14.34 -15.26
CA GLU A 132 23.02 -14.61 -13.83
C GLU A 132 21.67 -14.13 -13.27
N SER A 133 21.23 -12.94 -13.69
CA SER A 133 19.90 -12.39 -13.39
C SER A 133 18.78 -13.37 -13.78
N THR A 134 18.85 -13.97 -14.98
CA THR A 134 17.78 -14.90 -15.42
C THR A 134 17.71 -16.20 -14.63
N ALA A 135 18.83 -16.69 -14.08
CA ALA A 135 18.85 -17.92 -13.30
C ALA A 135 18.20 -17.69 -11.92
N ALA A 136 18.51 -16.56 -11.29
CA ALA A 136 17.89 -16.14 -10.03
C ALA A 136 16.37 -15.99 -10.18
N ASP A 137 15.91 -15.31 -11.24
CA ASP A 137 14.49 -15.13 -11.54
C ASP A 137 13.75 -16.47 -11.70
N ILE A 138 14.35 -17.43 -12.41
CA ILE A 138 13.75 -18.75 -12.61
C ILE A 138 13.64 -19.48 -11.27
N SER A 139 14.70 -19.44 -10.45
CA SER A 139 14.69 -20.06 -9.12
C SER A 139 13.61 -19.46 -8.23
N PHE A 140 13.46 -18.12 -8.26
CA PHE A 140 12.42 -17.41 -7.54
C PHE A 140 11.00 -17.81 -7.98
N LEU A 141 10.75 -17.85 -9.30
CA LEU A 141 9.47 -18.29 -9.85
C LEU A 141 9.14 -19.75 -9.52
N VAL A 142 10.14 -20.62 -9.47
CA VAL A 142 9.93 -22.03 -9.05
C VAL A 142 9.55 -22.06 -7.57
N ALA A 143 10.22 -21.30 -6.71
CA ALA A 143 9.89 -21.22 -5.28
C ALA A 143 8.46 -20.72 -5.05
N GLN A 144 8.01 -19.68 -5.76
CA GLN A 144 6.62 -19.20 -5.67
C GLN A 144 5.61 -20.29 -6.07
N LYS A 145 5.88 -21.02 -7.16
CA LYS A 145 5.01 -22.12 -7.60
C LYS A 145 4.96 -23.26 -6.58
N GLN A 146 6.10 -23.61 -5.98
CA GLN A 146 6.14 -24.59 -4.90
C GLN A 146 5.27 -24.13 -3.73
N ALA A 147 5.39 -22.86 -3.32
CA ALA A 147 4.59 -22.32 -2.23
C ALA A 147 3.08 -22.36 -2.52
N VAL A 148 2.66 -22.02 -3.74
CA VAL A 148 1.26 -22.13 -4.18
C VAL A 148 0.77 -23.58 -4.12
N CYS A 149 1.54 -24.54 -4.65
CA CYS A 149 1.16 -25.96 -4.61
C CYS A 149 1.01 -26.46 -3.16
N ILE A 150 1.97 -26.12 -2.28
CA ILE A 150 1.92 -26.52 -0.88
C ILE A 150 0.73 -25.86 -0.17
N ALA A 151 0.43 -24.59 -0.45
CA ALA A 151 -0.74 -23.91 0.11
C ALA A 151 -2.06 -24.59 -0.28
N ILE A 152 -2.21 -25.05 -1.53
CA ILE A 152 -3.38 -25.83 -1.97
C ILE A 152 -3.48 -27.15 -1.18
N LEU A 153 -2.37 -27.87 -1.05
CA LEU A 153 -2.34 -29.14 -0.31
C LEU A 153 -2.68 -28.92 1.17
N ALA A 154 -2.07 -27.92 1.81
CA ALA A 154 -2.32 -27.58 3.21
C ALA A 154 -3.78 -27.15 3.46
N GLN A 155 -4.36 -26.34 2.58
CA GLN A 155 -5.77 -25.96 2.67
C GLN A 155 -6.71 -27.17 2.52
N SER A 156 -6.37 -28.09 1.61
CA SER A 156 -7.14 -29.32 1.38
C SER A 156 -7.13 -30.23 2.59
N THR A 157 -6.01 -30.27 3.34
CA THR A 157 -5.91 -30.99 4.61
C THR A 157 -6.62 -30.26 5.76
N HIS A 158 -6.54 -28.92 5.79
CA HIS A 158 -7.16 -28.12 6.83
C HIS A 158 -7.66 -26.78 6.27
N GLN A 159 -8.98 -26.61 6.17
CA GLN A 159 -9.61 -25.46 5.50
C GLN A 159 -9.20 -24.08 6.06
N ARG A 160 -8.74 -24.00 7.32
CA ARG A 160 -8.25 -22.73 7.89
C ARG A 160 -6.85 -22.35 7.41
N CYS A 161 -6.10 -23.26 6.77
CA CYS A 161 -4.78 -23.00 6.20
C CYS A 161 -4.91 -22.32 4.83
N ASN A 162 -5.51 -21.13 4.83
CA ASN A 162 -5.99 -20.42 3.65
C ASN A 162 -5.38 -19.02 3.52
N ALA A 163 -4.22 -18.73 4.16
CA ALA A 163 -3.63 -17.39 4.13
C ALA A 163 -3.38 -16.88 2.71
N LEU A 164 -2.69 -17.66 1.88
CA LEU A 164 -2.46 -17.31 0.47
C LEU A 164 -3.78 -17.14 -0.29
N GLN A 165 -4.71 -18.09 -0.13
CA GLN A 165 -6.00 -18.06 -0.80
C GLN A 165 -6.85 -16.86 -0.39
N SER A 166 -6.70 -16.39 0.85
CA SER A 166 -7.40 -15.20 1.35
C SER A 166 -6.87 -13.93 0.71
N VAL A 167 -5.54 -13.80 0.60
CA VAL A 167 -4.90 -12.68 -0.10
C VAL A 167 -5.26 -12.67 -1.58
N ILE A 168 -5.22 -13.82 -2.26
CA ILE A 168 -5.66 -13.94 -3.65
C ILE A 168 -7.14 -13.57 -3.78
N GLY A 169 -8.00 -14.04 -2.87
CA GLY A 169 -9.43 -13.69 -2.87
C GLY A 169 -9.69 -12.19 -2.73
N MET A 170 -8.99 -11.53 -1.79
CA MET A 170 -9.06 -10.08 -1.61
C MET A 170 -8.54 -9.33 -2.84
N PHE A 171 -7.44 -9.78 -3.43
CA PHE A 171 -6.90 -9.22 -4.66
C PHE A 171 -7.92 -9.33 -5.82
N LEU A 172 -8.51 -10.51 -6.04
CA LEU A 172 -9.53 -10.71 -7.07
C LEU A 172 -10.73 -9.79 -6.87
N HIS A 173 -11.16 -9.59 -5.63
CA HIS A 173 -12.23 -8.65 -5.30
C HIS A 173 -11.86 -7.20 -5.62
N SER A 174 -10.65 -6.76 -5.25
CA SER A 174 -10.16 -5.41 -5.60
C SER A 174 -10.06 -5.18 -7.12
N CYS A 175 -9.73 -6.22 -7.88
CA CYS A 175 -9.70 -6.18 -9.35
C CYS A 175 -11.09 -6.30 -9.98
N ARG A 176 -12.17 -6.36 -9.18
CA ARG A 176 -13.56 -6.58 -9.64
C ARG A 176 -13.67 -7.83 -10.54
N ALA A 177 -12.94 -8.89 -10.19
CA ALA A 177 -12.97 -10.13 -10.96
C ALA A 177 -14.40 -10.69 -11.03
N PRO A 178 -14.85 -11.23 -12.19
CA PRO A 178 -16.18 -11.82 -12.31
C PRO A 178 -16.40 -12.92 -11.27
N GLU A 179 -17.62 -13.02 -10.74
CA GLU A 179 -17.97 -14.01 -9.72
C GLU A 179 -17.64 -15.43 -10.15
N ALA A 180 -17.91 -15.79 -11.41
CA ALA A 180 -17.56 -17.11 -11.95
C ALA A 180 -16.05 -17.40 -11.89
N THR A 181 -15.21 -16.38 -12.02
CA THR A 181 -13.74 -16.52 -11.88
C THR A 181 -13.35 -16.77 -10.43
N VAL A 182 -13.92 -16.00 -9.50
CA VAL A 182 -13.70 -16.19 -8.05
C VAL A 182 -14.18 -17.58 -7.61
N GLU A 183 -15.36 -18.00 -8.08
CA GLU A 183 -15.92 -19.31 -7.77
C GLU A 183 -15.04 -20.43 -8.33
N LEU A 184 -14.62 -20.34 -9.60
CA LEU A 184 -13.70 -21.31 -10.21
C LEU A 184 -12.40 -21.42 -9.41
N LEU A 185 -11.75 -20.30 -9.11
CA LEU A 185 -10.48 -20.29 -8.36
C LEU A 185 -10.65 -20.79 -6.93
N SER A 186 -11.80 -20.53 -6.30
CA SER A 186 -12.11 -21.08 -4.98
C SER A 186 -12.25 -22.60 -5.01
N ARG A 187 -12.90 -23.16 -6.03
CA ARG A 187 -13.06 -24.61 -6.22
C ARG A 187 -11.73 -25.31 -6.54
N VAL A 188 -10.80 -24.61 -7.19
CA VAL A 188 -9.44 -25.10 -7.49
C VAL A 188 -8.52 -25.02 -6.24
N GLY A 189 -8.91 -24.28 -5.20
CA GLY A 189 -8.10 -24.08 -3.98
C GLY A 189 -7.08 -22.95 -4.08
N LEU A 190 -7.25 -22.03 -5.04
CA LEU A 190 -6.41 -20.84 -5.21
C LEU A 190 -6.99 -19.59 -4.54
N SER A 191 -8.29 -19.59 -4.24
CA SER A 191 -8.97 -18.50 -3.56
C SER A 191 -9.85 -19.03 -2.44
N ILE A 192 -10.24 -18.17 -1.51
CA ILE A 192 -11.38 -18.41 -0.61
C ILE A 192 -12.71 -18.20 -1.37
N SER A 193 -13.81 -18.65 -0.77
CA SER A 193 -15.16 -18.46 -1.32
C SER A 193 -15.56 -16.98 -1.33
N ARG A 194 -16.51 -16.61 -2.20
CA ARG A 194 -17.09 -15.26 -2.23
C ARG A 194 -17.59 -14.81 -0.86
N SER A 195 -18.36 -15.64 -0.18
CA SER A 195 -18.87 -15.34 1.17
C SER A 195 -17.76 -15.06 2.19
N ALA A 196 -16.62 -15.76 2.08
CA ALA A 196 -15.47 -15.50 2.94
C ALA A 196 -14.75 -14.20 2.57
N ILE A 197 -14.74 -13.81 1.29
CA ILE A 197 -14.25 -12.49 0.87
C ILE A 197 -15.17 -11.39 1.44
N ASP A 198 -16.48 -11.53 1.31
CA ASP A 198 -17.45 -10.56 1.85
C ASP A 198 -17.33 -10.43 3.38
N ASP A 199 -17.13 -11.55 4.09
CA ASP A 199 -16.82 -11.57 5.54
C ASP A 199 -15.51 -10.82 5.85
N ALA A 200 -14.47 -10.98 5.01
CA ALA A 200 -13.18 -10.30 5.17
C ALA A 200 -13.28 -8.80 4.92
N VAL A 201 -13.92 -8.38 3.83
CA VAL A 201 -14.20 -6.96 3.53
C VAL A 201 -15.01 -6.34 4.66
N SER A 202 -16.07 -6.99 5.13
CA SER A 202 -16.87 -6.51 6.27
C SER A 202 -16.07 -6.43 7.58
N SER A 203 -15.09 -7.33 7.78
CA SER A 203 -14.17 -7.25 8.91
C SER A 203 -13.26 -6.03 8.81
N LEU A 204 -12.64 -5.82 7.65
CA LEU A 204 -11.73 -4.71 7.39
C LEU A 204 -12.45 -3.36 7.45
N SER A 205 -13.66 -3.26 6.89
CA SER A 205 -14.47 -2.03 6.98
C SER A 205 -14.80 -1.69 8.43
N ARG A 206 -15.15 -2.69 9.26
CA ARG A 206 -15.39 -2.46 10.70
C ARG A 206 -14.12 -2.08 11.45
N GLU A 207 -12.97 -2.65 11.10
CA GLU A 207 -11.69 -2.27 11.68
C GLU A 207 -11.34 -0.83 11.32
N SER A 208 -11.40 -0.47 10.04
CA SER A 208 -11.17 0.90 9.56
C SER A 208 -12.10 1.90 10.25
N ALA A 209 -13.39 1.60 10.39
CA ALA A 209 -14.33 2.44 11.12
C ALA A 209 -13.95 2.61 12.61
N ARG A 210 -13.46 1.56 13.27
CA ARG A 210 -12.96 1.68 14.66
C ARG A 210 -11.69 2.49 14.74
N GLU A 211 -10.78 2.35 13.79
CA GLU A 211 -9.55 3.13 13.72
C GLU A 211 -9.85 4.61 13.49
N MET A 212 -10.74 4.94 12.55
CA MET A 212 -11.22 6.31 12.31
C MET A 212 -11.84 6.93 13.57
N LYS A 213 -12.69 6.18 14.28
CA LYS A 213 -13.25 6.64 15.57
C LYS A 213 -12.18 6.82 16.64
N THR A 214 -11.21 5.92 16.70
CA THR A 214 -10.09 6.01 17.65
C THR A 214 -9.25 7.25 17.34
N LEU A 215 -9.00 7.52 16.07
CA LEU A 215 -8.31 8.72 15.59
C LEU A 215 -9.11 9.98 15.94
N GLY A 216 -10.40 10.03 15.63
CA GLY A 216 -11.26 11.17 15.96
C GLY A 216 -11.28 11.48 17.47
N ARG A 217 -11.28 10.46 18.33
CA ARG A 217 -11.19 10.64 19.79
C ARG A 217 -9.90 11.31 20.26
N THR A 218 -8.81 11.22 19.50
CA THR A 218 -7.57 11.94 19.83
C THR A 218 -7.70 13.45 19.67
N ARG A 219 -8.63 13.90 18.81
CA ARG A 219 -8.77 15.29 18.35
C ARG A 219 -7.51 15.86 17.69
N LEU A 220 -6.56 15.01 17.34
CA LEU A 220 -5.32 15.37 16.64
C LEU A 220 -5.41 14.96 15.18
N VAL A 221 -6.46 15.43 14.52
CA VAL A 221 -6.80 15.07 13.14
C VAL A 221 -7.29 16.31 12.39
N SER A 222 -6.74 16.53 11.20
CA SER A 222 -7.26 17.49 10.23
C SER A 222 -8.16 16.74 9.25
N VAL A 223 -9.30 17.33 8.93
CA VAL A 223 -10.22 16.81 7.92
C VAL A 223 -9.96 17.55 6.61
N ALA A 224 -9.70 16.79 5.55
CA ALA A 224 -9.68 17.32 4.19
C ALA A 224 -10.73 16.57 3.37
N TYR A 225 -11.53 17.27 2.59
CA TYR A 225 -12.54 16.67 1.74
C TYR A 225 -12.65 17.42 0.42
N ASP A 226 -13.06 16.72 -0.62
CA ASP A 226 -13.22 17.26 -1.97
C ASP A 226 -14.30 16.49 -2.72
N ASN A 227 -14.81 17.09 -3.79
CA ASN A 227 -15.69 16.43 -4.74
C ASN A 227 -14.87 15.55 -5.68
N PHE A 228 -15.41 14.40 -6.07
CA PHE A 228 -14.87 13.59 -7.14
C PHE A 228 -15.99 12.99 -7.98
N ASP A 229 -15.81 13.07 -9.30
CA ASP A 229 -16.78 12.55 -10.25
C ASP A 229 -16.35 11.16 -10.72
N VAL A 230 -17.24 10.19 -10.59
CA VAL A 230 -17.02 8.83 -11.09
C VAL A 230 -17.85 8.61 -12.34
N GLU A 231 -17.18 8.42 -13.48
CA GLU A 231 -17.85 7.95 -14.69
C GLU A 231 -18.14 6.44 -14.57
N LEU A 232 -19.38 6.11 -14.28
CA LEU A 232 -19.92 4.75 -14.28
C LEU A 232 -20.20 4.33 -15.72
N LYS A 233 -19.23 3.65 -16.34
CA LYS A 233 -19.40 3.08 -17.69
C LYS A 233 -20.50 2.01 -17.67
N THR A 234 -21.67 2.32 -18.22
CA THR A 234 -22.73 1.34 -18.47
C THR A 234 -22.40 0.51 -19.72
N SER A 235 -22.49 -0.82 -19.64
CA SER A 235 -22.23 -1.70 -20.79
C SER A 235 -23.28 -1.58 -21.89
N VAL A 236 -24.51 -1.16 -21.55
CA VAL A 236 -25.60 -0.89 -22.50
C VAL A 236 -26.19 0.49 -22.16
N PRO A 237 -25.99 1.51 -23.01
CA PRO A 237 -26.64 2.80 -22.82
C PRO A 237 -28.16 2.63 -22.97
N THR A 238 -28.93 2.98 -21.95
CA THR A 238 -30.40 3.07 -22.08
C THR A 238 -30.77 4.39 -22.75
N VAL A 239 -31.69 4.32 -23.74
CA VAL A 239 -32.15 5.47 -24.54
C VAL A 239 -32.66 6.63 -23.68
N ASP A 240 -33.23 6.33 -22.51
CA ASP A 240 -33.89 7.32 -21.66
C ASP A 240 -32.91 8.22 -20.89
N LYS A 241 -31.64 7.84 -20.74
CA LYS A 241 -30.64 8.55 -19.92
C LYS A 241 -29.20 8.45 -20.47
N PRO A 242 -28.93 8.94 -21.69
CA PRO A 242 -27.62 8.78 -22.33
C PRO A 242 -26.46 9.54 -21.63
N HIS A 243 -26.75 10.37 -20.61
CA HIS A 243 -25.78 11.24 -19.94
C HIS A 243 -25.71 11.10 -18.41
N GLU A 244 -26.49 10.21 -17.77
CA GLU A 244 -26.43 9.99 -16.30
C GLU A 244 -25.34 8.96 -15.91
N ASN A 245 -24.17 9.02 -16.56
CA ASN A 245 -23.06 8.14 -16.20
C ASN A 245 -22.14 8.76 -15.15
N LEU A 246 -22.31 10.04 -14.82
CA LEU A 246 -21.46 10.73 -13.86
C LEU A 246 -22.10 10.69 -12.48
N ALA A 247 -21.48 9.96 -11.55
CA ALA A 247 -21.83 10.01 -10.15
C ALA A 247 -20.99 11.11 -9.48
N HIS A 248 -21.66 12.18 -9.03
CA HIS A 248 -21.06 13.25 -8.26
C HIS A 248 -20.96 12.82 -6.79
N LEU A 249 -19.76 12.45 -6.34
CA LEU A 249 -19.53 11.96 -4.99
C LEU A 249 -18.61 12.90 -4.22
N THR A 250 -18.71 12.85 -2.91
CA THR A 250 -17.82 13.52 -1.98
C THR A 250 -16.96 12.50 -1.26
N SER A 251 -15.67 12.73 -1.13
CA SER A 251 -14.81 11.91 -0.27
C SER A 251 -13.89 12.79 0.56
N GLY A 252 -13.31 12.21 1.59
CA GLY A 252 -12.35 12.89 2.46
C GLY A 252 -11.18 12.02 2.87
N THR A 253 -10.26 12.65 3.56
CA THR A 253 -9.11 12.01 4.20
C THR A 253 -8.85 12.69 5.54
N PHE A 254 -8.50 11.87 6.52
CA PHE A 254 -8.16 12.28 7.86
C PHE A 254 -6.65 12.30 8.01
N ILE A 255 -6.09 13.48 8.21
CA ILE A 255 -4.64 13.71 8.30
C ILE A 255 -4.25 13.80 9.77
N ARG A 256 -3.42 12.87 10.25
CA ARG A 256 -2.98 12.84 11.65
C ARG A 256 -2.01 14.00 11.94
N LEU A 257 -2.25 14.74 13.02
CA LEU A 257 -1.42 15.87 13.44
C LEU A 257 -0.23 15.41 14.29
N GLU A 258 0.71 14.68 13.66
CA GLU A 258 1.85 14.03 14.37
C GLU A 258 3.11 14.91 14.50
N HIS A 259 3.05 16.17 14.07
CA HIS A 259 4.18 17.10 14.07
C HIS A 259 4.36 17.84 15.40
N GLY A 260 4.13 17.14 16.52
CA GLY A 260 4.25 17.70 17.88
C GLY A 260 3.01 18.46 18.38
N VAL A 261 1.91 18.49 17.61
CA VAL A 261 0.65 19.08 18.05
C VAL A 261 0.06 18.28 19.19
N THR A 262 -0.32 18.97 20.26
CA THR A 262 -1.01 18.42 21.41
C THR A 262 -2.45 18.90 21.46
N ALA A 263 -3.29 18.18 22.21
CA ALA A 263 -4.69 18.57 22.38
C ALA A 263 -4.84 19.99 22.97
N ASN A 264 -3.88 20.44 23.78
CA ASN A 264 -3.90 21.79 24.36
C ASN A 264 -3.66 22.88 23.31
N ASP A 265 -2.88 22.60 22.26
CA ASP A 265 -2.61 23.57 21.19
C ASP A 265 -3.87 23.86 20.36
N LEU A 266 -4.84 22.95 20.38
CA LEU A 266 -6.13 23.07 19.69
C LEU A 266 -7.25 23.65 20.56
N ARG A 267 -6.99 23.93 21.84
CA ARG A 267 -7.95 24.53 22.79
C ARG A 267 -8.02 26.04 22.64
N CYS A 268 -8.42 26.49 21.46
CA CYS A 268 -8.60 27.91 21.17
C CYS A 268 -9.97 28.20 20.56
N SER A 269 -10.90 27.23 20.56
CA SER A 269 -12.25 27.45 20.00
C SER A 269 -12.98 28.59 20.71
N ASP A 270 -12.78 28.71 22.02
CA ASP A 270 -13.35 29.75 22.85
C ASP A 270 -12.86 31.13 22.42
N GLU A 271 -11.54 31.30 22.28
CA GLU A 271 -10.91 32.53 21.79
C GLU A 271 -11.31 32.82 20.34
N VAL A 272 -11.32 31.80 19.48
CA VAL A 272 -11.72 31.91 18.06
C VAL A 272 -13.18 32.33 17.97
N TRP A 273 -14.09 31.72 18.74
CA TRP A 273 -15.50 32.06 18.77
C TRP A 273 -15.74 33.45 19.37
N LYS A 274 -15.06 33.80 20.45
CA LYS A 274 -15.11 35.15 21.05
C LYS A 274 -14.68 36.23 20.06
N THR A 275 -13.75 35.94 19.15
CA THR A 275 -13.21 36.90 18.16
C THR A 275 -13.84 36.79 16.77
N SER A 276 -14.59 35.71 16.50
CA SER A 276 -15.18 35.44 15.18
C SER A 276 -16.22 36.49 14.75
N PRO A 277 -16.25 36.91 13.47
CA PRO A 277 -17.33 37.74 12.93
C PRO A 277 -18.70 37.06 12.96
N ASN A 278 -18.73 35.72 12.99
CA ASN A 278 -19.96 34.93 13.00
C ASN A 278 -20.59 34.85 14.40
N ASN A 279 -19.87 35.26 15.44
CA ASN A 279 -20.45 35.39 16.76
C ASN A 279 -21.43 36.57 16.76
N PRO A 280 -22.72 36.38 17.10
CA PRO A 280 -23.72 37.46 17.09
C PRO A 280 -23.32 38.69 17.92
N MET A 281 -22.50 38.49 18.96
CA MET A 281 -21.97 39.56 19.82
C MET A 281 -20.94 40.46 19.13
N ASN A 282 -20.41 40.03 17.98
CA ASN A 282 -19.45 40.76 17.17
C ASN A 282 -20.08 41.38 15.91
N HIS A 283 -21.39 41.20 15.69
CA HIS A 283 -22.07 41.75 14.53
C HIS A 283 -21.93 43.29 14.48
N GLY A 284 -21.43 43.83 13.37
CA GLY A 284 -21.19 45.27 13.19
C GLY A 284 -19.86 45.79 13.76
N LYS A 285 -19.06 44.95 14.43
CA LYS A 285 -17.67 45.30 14.74
C LYS A 285 -16.84 45.17 13.45
N PRO A 286 -15.96 46.12 13.13
CA PRO A 286 -15.07 45.99 11.98
C PRO A 286 -14.12 44.81 12.22
N THR A 287 -14.26 43.74 11.43
CA THR A 287 -13.28 42.67 11.33
C THR A 287 -12.12 43.15 10.48
N GLN A 288 -11.24 43.95 11.07
CA GLN A 288 -9.96 44.25 10.43
C GLN A 288 -9.01 43.09 10.74
N ILE A 289 -8.99 42.08 9.88
CA ILE A 289 -7.87 41.15 9.83
C ILE A 289 -6.68 41.97 9.33
N ASP A 290 -5.93 42.53 10.27
CA ASP A 290 -4.68 43.19 9.97
C ASP A 290 -3.64 42.12 9.65
N TRP A 291 -3.47 41.82 8.37
CA TRP A 291 -2.50 40.85 7.91
C TRP A 291 -1.06 41.21 8.34
N MET A 292 -0.79 42.48 8.68
CA MET A 292 0.49 42.89 9.24
C MET A 292 0.74 42.28 10.62
N ARG A 293 -0.31 41.89 11.37
CA ARG A 293 -0.14 41.12 12.61
C ARG A 293 0.51 39.77 12.37
N PHE A 294 0.25 39.11 11.24
CA PHE A 294 0.93 37.86 10.89
C PHE A 294 2.43 38.06 10.68
N THR A 295 2.83 39.25 10.21
CA THR A 295 4.26 39.59 10.06
C THR A 295 4.97 39.78 11.40
N ASN A 296 4.22 39.92 12.50
CA ASN A 296 4.72 40.11 13.85
C ASN A 296 4.48 38.89 14.77
N LEU A 297 4.09 37.73 14.23
CA LEU A 297 3.85 36.51 15.03
C LEU A 297 5.07 36.09 15.85
N HIS A 298 6.26 36.25 15.27
CA HIS A 298 7.52 35.97 15.95
C HIS A 298 8.24 37.30 16.19
N PRO A 299 8.18 37.87 17.41
CA PRO A 299 8.87 39.10 17.72
C PRO A 299 10.36 38.95 17.41
N GLU A 300 10.92 39.94 16.72
CA GLU A 300 12.31 39.91 16.25
C GLU A 300 13.19 40.83 17.10
N THR A 301 14.32 40.31 17.56
CA THR A 301 15.38 41.11 18.16
C THR A 301 16.22 41.79 17.08
N PRO A 302 16.73 43.02 17.29
CA PRO A 302 17.62 43.67 16.35
C PRO A 302 18.81 42.78 15.95
N HIS A 303 19.01 42.59 14.64
CA HIS A 303 20.08 41.76 14.10
C HIS A 303 21.26 42.63 13.60
N PRO A 304 22.53 42.21 13.74
CA PRO A 304 23.70 43.01 13.34
C PRO A 304 23.71 43.48 11.87
N SER A 305 23.03 42.75 10.97
CA SER A 305 22.92 43.13 9.56
C SER A 305 21.96 44.31 9.29
N GLY A 306 21.19 44.74 10.28
CA GLY A 306 20.11 45.73 10.11
C GLY A 306 18.91 45.24 9.29
N LEU A 307 18.93 43.99 8.82
CA LEU A 307 17.83 43.37 8.08
C LEU A 307 16.89 42.64 9.03
N THR A 308 15.59 42.66 8.75
CA THR A 308 14.60 41.80 9.41
C THR A 308 14.80 40.34 9.01
N ARG A 309 14.24 39.40 9.78
CA ARG A 309 14.32 37.97 9.54
C ARG A 309 13.76 37.60 8.18
N ARG A 310 12.63 38.21 7.81
CA ARG A 310 12.04 38.05 6.48
C ARG A 310 12.98 38.54 5.37
N GLN A 311 13.64 39.68 5.57
CA GLN A 311 14.63 40.19 4.61
C GLN A 311 15.86 39.28 4.53
N ARG A 312 16.31 38.71 5.66
CA ARG A 312 17.39 37.70 5.68
C ARG A 312 16.99 36.44 4.93
N PHE A 313 15.78 35.93 5.13
CA PHE A 313 15.26 34.78 4.38
C PHE A 313 15.13 35.07 2.88
N HIS A 314 14.59 36.22 2.49
CA HIS A 314 14.54 36.61 1.08
C HIS A 314 15.95 36.71 0.47
N LYS A 315 16.90 37.34 1.18
CA LYS A 315 18.32 37.37 0.76
C LYS A 315 18.86 35.96 0.55
N PHE A 316 18.59 35.04 1.49
CA PHE A 316 18.96 33.62 1.35
C PHE A 316 18.35 32.99 0.10
N ILE A 317 17.05 33.15 -0.16
CA ILE A 317 16.38 32.59 -1.34
C ILE A 317 17.01 33.12 -2.64
N PHE A 318 17.23 34.43 -2.74
CA PHE A 318 17.88 35.02 -3.92
C PHE A 318 19.30 34.48 -4.13
N LEU A 319 20.08 34.35 -3.05
CA LEU A 319 21.43 33.78 -3.13
C LEU A 319 21.36 32.31 -3.53
N ARG A 320 20.56 31.49 -2.86
CA ARG A 320 20.35 30.08 -3.18
C ARG A 320 20.02 29.86 -4.66
N ASP A 321 19.08 30.64 -5.18
CA ASP A 321 18.64 30.50 -6.58
C ASP A 321 19.72 30.98 -7.56
N LEU A 322 20.45 32.05 -7.23
CA LEU A 322 21.60 32.51 -8.04
C LEU A 322 22.75 31.49 -8.05
N LEU A 323 23.04 30.86 -6.91
CA LEU A 323 24.09 29.85 -6.79
C LEU A 323 23.71 28.56 -7.52
N LYS A 324 22.44 28.15 -7.43
CA LYS A 324 21.94 26.88 -7.97
C LYS A 324 21.62 26.94 -9.47
N TYR A 325 21.07 28.06 -9.93
CA TYR A 325 20.55 28.20 -11.30
C TYR A 325 21.20 29.35 -12.08
N GLY A 326 22.06 30.15 -11.46
CA GLY A 326 22.77 31.22 -12.13
C GLY A 326 24.01 30.75 -12.90
N PRO A 327 24.80 31.70 -13.43
CA PRO A 327 26.05 31.39 -14.13
C PRO A 327 27.01 30.52 -13.30
N ALA A 328 27.75 29.63 -13.98
CA ALA A 328 28.69 28.69 -13.36
C ALA A 328 29.72 29.34 -12.40
N TYR A 329 30.03 30.63 -12.63
CA TYR A 329 30.86 31.43 -11.71
C TYR A 329 30.33 31.42 -10.27
N PHE A 330 29.02 31.44 -10.07
CA PHE A 330 28.40 31.54 -8.75
C PHE A 330 28.37 30.19 -8.01
N ALA A 331 28.36 29.06 -8.70
CA ALA A 331 28.32 27.73 -8.08
C ALA A 331 29.46 27.49 -7.08
N LYS A 332 30.62 28.15 -7.27
CA LYS A 332 31.77 28.05 -6.35
C LYS A 332 31.48 28.54 -4.92
N PHE A 333 30.45 29.37 -4.73
CA PHE A 333 30.06 29.89 -3.41
C PHE A 333 28.97 29.04 -2.73
N GLN A 334 28.56 27.91 -3.31
CA GLN A 334 27.52 27.05 -2.72
C GLN A 334 27.88 26.57 -1.30
N GLY A 335 29.17 26.34 -1.03
CA GLY A 335 29.65 25.97 0.30
C GLY A 335 29.70 27.11 1.33
N GLU A 336 29.54 28.36 0.89
CA GLU A 336 29.54 29.55 1.76
C GLU A 336 28.11 29.98 2.15
N LEU A 337 27.08 29.39 1.54
CA LEU A 337 25.70 29.74 1.85
C LEU A 337 25.24 29.03 3.13
N GLU A 338 25.11 29.80 4.21
CA GLU A 338 24.50 29.33 5.46
C GLU A 338 23.00 29.09 5.29
N GLU A 339 22.48 28.05 5.93
CA GLU A 339 21.04 27.79 6.03
C GLU A 339 20.34 28.93 6.79
N PRO A 340 19.08 29.24 6.46
CA PRO A 340 18.36 30.33 7.09
C PRO A 340 18.07 30.01 8.57
N GLU A 341 17.97 31.07 9.38
CA GLU A 341 17.54 30.98 10.77
C GLU A 341 16.22 30.20 10.86
N THR A 342 16.22 29.12 11.64
CA THR A 342 15.03 28.32 11.89
C THR A 342 14.24 28.91 13.06
N VAL A 343 12.93 29.12 12.85
CA VAL A 343 12.00 29.62 13.87
C VAL A 343 10.85 28.65 13.97
N ASP A 344 10.58 28.16 15.18
CA ASP A 344 9.48 27.24 15.47
C ASP A 344 9.35 26.13 14.42
N ALA A 345 10.48 25.44 14.20
CA ALA A 345 10.60 24.41 13.17
C ALA A 345 9.50 23.37 13.36
N ILE A 346 8.65 23.19 12.34
CA ILE A 346 7.68 22.10 12.33
C ILE A 346 8.48 20.80 12.15
N PRO A 347 8.39 19.83 13.08
CA PRO A 347 9.05 18.55 12.92
C PRO A 347 8.62 17.87 11.62
N VAL A 348 9.60 17.50 10.79
CA VAL A 348 9.33 16.75 9.57
C VAL A 348 9.02 15.31 9.95
N VAL A 349 7.75 14.93 9.81
CA VAL A 349 7.26 13.57 10.04
C VAL A 349 6.53 13.08 8.80
N LYS A 350 6.55 11.76 8.57
CA LYS A 350 5.78 11.16 7.48
C LYS A 350 4.29 11.25 7.80
N SER A 351 3.55 12.06 7.05
CA SER A 351 2.11 12.21 7.22
C SER A 351 1.39 10.88 7.04
N ARG A 352 0.50 10.56 7.99
CA ARG A 352 -0.40 9.42 7.92
C ARG A 352 -1.80 9.90 7.58
N GLN A 353 -2.40 9.27 6.59
CA GLN A 353 -3.73 9.59 6.08
C GLN A 353 -4.64 8.38 6.26
N VAL A 354 -5.87 8.63 6.71
CA VAL A 354 -6.92 7.60 6.79
C VAL A 354 -8.06 8.04 5.87
N PRO A 355 -8.34 7.32 4.77
CA PRO A 355 -9.39 7.72 3.85
C PRO A 355 -10.76 7.62 4.52
N ALA A 356 -11.59 8.63 4.33
CA ALA A 356 -13.00 8.60 4.73
C ALA A 356 -13.83 7.78 3.74
N HIS A 357 -15.02 7.34 4.17
CA HIS A 357 -16.00 6.77 3.27
C HIS A 357 -16.52 7.84 2.31
N ALA A 358 -16.72 7.45 1.05
CA ALA A 358 -17.38 8.28 0.06
C ALA A 358 -18.86 8.48 0.44
N MET A 359 -19.35 9.69 0.19
CA MET A 359 -20.69 10.16 0.49
C MET A 359 -21.37 10.58 -0.82
N ASP A 360 -22.66 10.28 -0.95
CA ASP A 360 -23.49 10.77 -2.05
C ASP A 360 -24.04 12.16 -1.70
N VAL A 361 -23.12 13.13 -1.59
CA VAL A 361 -23.40 14.50 -1.16
C VAL A 361 -22.87 15.48 -2.20
N ASN A 362 -23.70 16.43 -2.58
CA ASN A 362 -23.35 17.48 -3.53
C ASN A 362 -22.87 18.74 -2.81
N GLN A 363 -21.57 19.02 -2.84
CA GLN A 363 -20.99 20.20 -2.17
C GLN A 363 -21.18 21.53 -2.95
N SER A 364 -21.97 21.56 -4.03
CA SER A 364 -22.27 22.83 -4.72
C SER A 364 -23.17 23.78 -3.91
N SER A 365 -23.79 23.30 -2.83
CA SER A 365 -24.62 24.09 -1.93
C SER A 365 -24.00 24.19 -0.52
N VAL A 366 -24.42 25.22 0.23
CA VAL A 366 -24.04 25.36 1.64
C VAL A 366 -24.54 24.16 2.45
N ASP A 367 -25.78 23.73 2.21
CA ASP A 367 -26.37 22.58 2.90
C ASP A 367 -25.59 21.28 2.62
N GLY A 368 -25.14 21.07 1.38
CA GLY A 368 -24.32 19.91 1.03
C GLY A 368 -22.93 19.93 1.68
N ASN A 369 -22.33 21.12 1.85
CA ASN A 369 -21.09 21.23 2.64
C ASN A 369 -21.31 20.90 4.12
N ILE A 370 -22.41 21.36 4.70
CA ILE A 370 -22.79 21.04 6.08
C ILE A 370 -23.01 19.53 6.24
N GLU A 371 -23.71 18.91 5.29
CA GLU A 371 -23.96 17.47 5.28
C GLU A 371 -22.66 16.67 5.18
N ALA A 372 -21.76 17.02 4.25
CA ALA A 372 -20.46 16.37 4.09
C ALA A 372 -19.62 16.44 5.37
N LEU A 373 -19.52 17.63 5.98
CA LEU A 373 -18.79 17.81 7.24
C LEU A 373 -19.43 17.01 8.39
N THR A 374 -20.76 17.00 8.48
CA THR A 374 -21.49 16.27 9.51
C THR A 374 -21.22 14.77 9.41
N ASP A 375 -21.25 14.20 8.21
CA ASP A 375 -20.96 12.79 7.98
C ASP A 375 -19.49 12.45 8.29
N LEU A 376 -18.53 13.27 7.84
CA LEU A 376 -17.10 13.10 8.18
C LEU A 376 -16.86 13.12 9.69
N PHE A 377 -17.54 14.01 10.41
CA PHE A 377 -17.45 14.09 11.88
C PHE A 377 -18.07 12.85 12.53
N GLN A 378 -19.19 12.35 12.00
CA GLN A 378 -19.80 11.11 12.46
C GLN A 378 -18.89 9.90 12.23
N GLN A 379 -18.20 9.84 11.09
CA GLN A 379 -17.21 8.79 10.80
C GLN A 379 -16.04 8.82 11.81
N LEU A 380 -15.59 10.01 12.23
CA LEU A 380 -14.62 10.20 13.31
C LEU A 380 -15.18 9.90 14.70
N GLY A 381 -16.48 9.62 14.83
CA GLY A 381 -17.16 9.40 16.11
C GLY A 381 -17.34 10.67 16.93
N TRP A 382 -17.28 11.84 16.30
CA TRP A 382 -17.56 13.12 16.93
C TRP A 382 -19.07 13.28 17.16
N GLY A 383 -19.45 13.76 18.34
CA GLY A 383 -20.85 13.90 18.74
C GLY A 383 -21.52 12.61 19.24
N GLU A 384 -20.91 11.44 19.07
CA GLU A 384 -21.39 10.21 19.71
C GLU A 384 -21.21 10.32 21.23
N LYS A 385 -22.29 10.10 22.00
CA LYS A 385 -22.16 9.92 23.45
C LYS A 385 -21.24 8.71 23.67
N PRO A 386 -20.19 8.81 24.50
CA PRO A 386 -19.37 7.65 24.80
C PRO A 386 -20.30 6.56 25.31
N GLU A 387 -20.29 5.40 24.64
CA GLU A 387 -20.97 4.20 25.14
C GLU A 387 -20.54 4.06 26.59
N THR A 388 -21.52 4.13 27.49
CA THR A 388 -21.36 4.24 28.95
C THR A 388 -20.46 3.14 29.49
N SER A 389 -19.16 3.40 29.42
CA SER A 389 -18.12 2.77 30.20
C SER A 389 -17.73 3.83 31.20
N GLU A 390 -18.36 3.75 32.36
CA GLU A 390 -18.10 4.60 33.51
C GLU A 390 -16.57 4.73 33.70
N SER A 391 -16.04 5.97 33.76
CA SER A 391 -14.69 6.36 34.25
C SER A 391 -13.63 6.97 33.30
N ALA A 392 -13.97 7.51 32.13
CA ALA A 392 -13.04 8.43 31.44
C ALA A 392 -13.68 9.81 31.25
N GLY A 393 -13.03 10.85 31.80
CA GLY A 393 -13.53 12.22 31.87
C GLY A 393 -14.19 12.70 30.58
N GLN A 394 -15.43 13.18 30.71
CA GLN A 394 -16.21 13.74 29.62
C GLN A 394 -15.51 15.00 29.09
N VAL A 395 -14.85 14.91 27.94
CA VAL A 395 -14.25 16.08 27.29
C VAL A 395 -15.30 16.70 26.37
N VAL A 396 -15.70 17.94 26.64
CA VAL A 396 -16.65 18.71 25.82
C VAL A 396 -15.99 19.03 24.47
N MET A 397 -16.68 18.82 23.35
CA MET A 397 -16.15 19.10 21.99
C MET A 397 -16.05 20.61 21.72
N ASP A 398 -16.90 21.41 22.36
CA ASP A 398 -17.03 22.85 22.14
C ASP A 398 -15.71 23.63 22.42
N ASP A 399 -14.77 23.04 23.14
CA ASP A 399 -13.47 23.64 23.51
C ASP A 399 -12.37 23.48 22.45
N TYR A 400 -12.62 22.82 21.31
CA TYR A 400 -11.59 22.51 20.30
C TYR A 400 -11.96 23.05 18.93
N VAL A 401 -10.96 23.56 18.19
CA VAL A 401 -11.15 23.96 16.79
C VAL A 401 -11.18 22.71 15.92
N VAL A 402 -12.25 22.58 15.13
CA VAL A 402 -12.44 21.53 14.13
C VAL A 402 -12.14 22.07 12.75
#